data_AF-A0A954D2R0-F1
#
_entry.id   AF-A0A954D2R0-F1
#
_cell.length_a   1.000
_cell.length_b   1.000
_cell.length_c   1.000
_cell.angle_alpha   90.00
_cell.angle_beta   90.00
_cell.angle_gamma   90.00
#
_symmetry.space_group_name_H-M   'P 1'
#
loop_
_entity.id
_entity.type
_entity.pdbx_description
1 polymer ?
#
loop_
_entity_poly.entity_id
_entity_poly.type
_entity_poly.pdbx_seq_one_letter_code
_entity_poly.pdbx_strand_id
1 'polypeptide(L)' 'AKAQSEIYSKSSTDLALRDAFRKMRHFLMTTQGLSEDEAVSLMSIAVDFGVTQVVDGNWGMHAVVKKSLFVGSD' A
#
# COMPACT_ATOMS: atom_id res chain seq x y z
N ALA A 1 -13.80 -22.64 -3.46
CA ALA A 1 -13.68 -23.01 -4.88
C ALA A 1 -13.84 -21.80 -5.81
N LYS A 2 -15.00 -21.12 -5.84
CA LYS A 2 -15.30 -20.06 -6.83
C LYS A 2 -14.30 -18.90 -6.90
N ALA A 3 -13.82 -18.41 -5.74
CA ALA A 3 -12.84 -17.31 -5.70
C ALA A 3 -11.47 -17.67 -6.32
N GLN A 4 -11.05 -18.94 -6.23
CA GLN A 4 -9.75 -19.39 -6.75
C GLN A 4 -9.69 -19.35 -8.28
N SER A 5 -10.82 -19.59 -8.96
CA SER A 5 -10.89 -19.47 -10.42
C SER A 5 -11.19 -18.05 -10.89
N GLU A 6 -12.05 -17.32 -10.15
CA GLU A 6 -12.44 -15.95 -10.52
C GLU A 6 -11.31 -14.93 -10.39
N ILE A 7 -10.29 -15.18 -9.55
CA ILE A 7 -9.23 -14.21 -9.31
C ILE A 7 -8.42 -13.90 -10.59
N TYR A 8 -8.24 -14.88 -11.48
CA TYR A 8 -7.50 -14.72 -12.72
C TYR A 8 -8.22 -13.85 -13.76
N SER A 9 -9.53 -13.63 -13.63
CA SER A 9 -10.28 -12.69 -14.49
C SER A 9 -10.48 -11.32 -13.83
N LYS A 10 -9.97 -11.13 -12.61
CA LYS A 10 -10.13 -9.90 -11.80
C LYS A 10 -8.80 -9.23 -11.46
N SER A 11 -7.70 -9.70 -12.04
CA SER A 11 -6.36 -9.14 -11.85
C SER A 11 -6.30 -7.67 -12.28
N SER A 12 -5.74 -6.81 -11.44
CA SER A 12 -5.66 -5.37 -11.71
C SER A 12 -4.55 -4.70 -10.91
N THR A 13 -3.72 -3.92 -11.59
CA THR A 13 -2.71 -3.04 -10.98
C THR A 13 -3.37 -1.93 -10.15
N ASP A 14 -4.52 -1.43 -10.62
CA ASP A 14 -5.23 -0.32 -9.98
C ASP A 14 -5.84 -0.75 -8.65
N LEU A 15 -6.43 -1.96 -8.61
CA LEU A 15 -6.93 -2.55 -7.37
C LEU A 15 -5.78 -2.84 -6.39
N ALA A 16 -4.66 -3.36 -6.89
CA ALA A 16 -3.48 -3.62 -6.07
C ALA A 16 -2.87 -2.33 -5.49
N LEU A 17 -2.78 -1.26 -6.28
CA LEU A 17 -2.29 0.04 -5.82
C LEU A 17 -3.24 0.67 -4.80
N ARG A 18 -4.56 0.58 -5.02
CA ARG A 18 -5.56 1.06 -4.07
C ARG A 18 -5.49 0.32 -2.73
N ASP A 19 -5.19 -0.97 -2.75
CA ASP A 19 -4.95 -1.77 -1.55
C ASP A 19 -3.65 -1.36 -0.85
N ALA A 20 -2.54 -1.21 -1.58
CA ALA A 20 -1.27 -0.73 -1.04
C ALA A 20 -1.41 0.67 -0.40
N PHE A 21 -2.12 1.59 -1.04
CA PHE A 21 -2.47 2.91 -0.51
C PHE A 21 -3.20 2.81 0.83
N ARG A 22 -4.26 1.99 0.90
CA ARG A 22 -5.04 1.80 2.14
C ARG A 22 -4.21 1.23 3.27
N LYS A 23 -3.33 0.27 2.97
CA LYS A 23 -2.43 -0.36 3.95
C LYS A 23 -1.37 0.62 4.44
N MET A 24 -0.75 1.40 3.55
CA MET A 24 0.21 2.43 3.94
C MET A 24 -0.46 3.53 4.77
N ARG A 25 -1.62 4.03 4.34
CA ARG A 25 -2.43 4.99 5.11
C ARG A 25 -2.72 4.47 6.51
N HIS A 26 -3.20 3.23 6.61
CA HIS A 26 -3.48 2.59 7.89
C HIS A 26 -2.22 2.49 8.77
N PHE A 27 -1.08 2.06 8.21
CA PHE A 27 0.20 2.00 8.92
C PHE A 27 0.61 3.38 9.46
N LEU A 28 0.60 4.42 8.62
CA LEU A 28 0.97 5.78 9.00
C LEU A 28 0.04 6.34 10.09
N MET A 29 -1.27 6.13 9.96
CA MET A 29 -2.24 6.64 10.94
C MET A 29 -2.18 5.90 12.27
N THR A 30 -2.08 4.57 12.25
CA THR A 30 -2.20 3.75 13.47
C THR A 30 -0.89 3.58 14.22
N THR A 31 0.25 3.58 13.52
CA THR A 31 1.57 3.31 14.13
C THR A 31 2.46 4.53 14.21
N GLN A 32 2.29 5.51 13.32
CA GLN A 32 3.09 6.74 13.29
C GLN A 32 2.30 7.97 13.77
N GLY A 33 1.01 7.79 14.14
CA GLY A 33 0.16 8.83 14.73
C GLY A 33 -0.24 9.96 13.77
N LEU A 34 -0.08 9.77 12.46
CA LEU A 34 -0.46 10.79 11.48
C LEU A 34 -1.98 10.88 11.30
N SER A 35 -2.49 12.08 11.05
CA SER A 35 -3.84 12.25 10.51
C SER A 35 -3.96 11.68 9.09
N GLU A 36 -5.18 11.53 8.58
CA GLU A 36 -5.39 11.07 7.21
C GLU A 36 -4.75 12.03 6.18
N ASP A 37 -4.91 13.34 6.35
CA ASP A 37 -4.36 14.34 5.44
C ASP A 37 -2.83 14.34 5.45
N GLU A 38 -2.21 14.21 6.64
CA GLU A 38 -0.76 14.09 6.77
C GLU A 38 -0.24 12.79 6.14
N ALA A 39 -0.94 11.67 6.35
CA ALA A 39 -0.58 10.39 5.77
C ALA A 39 -0.64 10.45 4.24
N VAL A 40 -1.71 11.02 3.67
CA VAL A 40 -1.87 11.19 2.21
C VAL A 40 -0.81 12.12 1.63
N SER A 41 -0.50 13.22 2.32
CA SER A 41 0.56 14.14 1.92
C SER A 41 1.93 13.45 1.91
N LEU A 42 2.30 12.79 3.01
CA LEU A 42 3.59 12.10 3.16
C LEU A 42 3.75 10.99 2.11
N MET A 43 2.73 10.17 1.88
CA MET A 43 2.84 9.09 0.91
C MET A 43 2.95 9.57 -0.54
N SER A 44 2.47 10.77 -0.84
CA SER A 44 2.57 11.34 -2.18
C SER A 44 3.98 11.85 -2.50
N ILE A 45 4.78 12.17 -1.48
CA ILE A 45 6.11 12.80 -1.65
C ILE A 45 7.28 11.94 -1.18
N ALA A 46 7.04 10.94 -0.32
CA ALA A 46 8.11 10.20 0.37
C ALA A 46 7.90 8.68 0.45
N VAL A 47 6.82 8.15 -0.12
CA VAL A 47 6.59 6.71 -0.22
C VAL A 47 6.69 6.28 -1.68
N ASP A 48 7.50 5.26 -1.92
CA ASP A 48 7.63 4.66 -3.25
C ASP A 48 6.65 3.48 -3.38
N PHE A 49 5.81 3.52 -4.42
CA PHE A 49 4.92 2.41 -4.77
C PHE A 49 5.49 1.65 -5.97
N GLY A 50 5.62 0.33 -5.84
CA GLY A 50 6.20 -0.52 -6.88
C GLY A 50 5.38 -1.77 -7.15
N VAL A 51 5.49 -2.28 -8.38
CA VAL A 51 4.90 -3.57 -8.77
C VAL A 51 5.71 -4.69 -8.13
N THR A 52 5.05 -5.54 -7.35
CA THR A 52 5.67 -6.76 -6.82
C THR A 52 5.59 -7.88 -7.86
N GLN A 53 4.39 -8.12 -8.42
CA GLN A 53 4.16 -9.12 -9.45
C GLN A 53 2.83 -8.87 -10.17
N VAL A 54 2.73 -9.41 -11.39
CA VAL A 54 1.54 -9.34 -12.26
C VAL A 54 1.19 -10.70 -12.89
N VAL A 55 1.51 -11.80 -12.21
CA VAL A 55 1.38 -13.17 -12.79
C VAL A 55 0.54 -14.14 -11.94
N ASP A 56 0.23 -13.82 -10.68
CA ASP A 56 -0.36 -14.78 -9.74
C ASP A 56 -1.91 -14.71 -9.64
N GLY A 57 -2.57 -14.04 -10.58
CA GLY A 57 -4.00 -13.72 -10.51
C GLY A 57 -4.30 -12.59 -9.52
N ASN A 58 -3.92 -12.73 -8.24
CA ASN A 58 -3.98 -11.62 -7.29
C ASN A 58 -2.70 -10.79 -7.40
N TRP A 59 -2.70 -9.79 -8.29
CA TRP A 59 -1.53 -8.94 -8.52
C TRP A 59 -1.14 -8.15 -7.27
N GLY A 60 0.17 -7.88 -7.15
CA GLY A 60 0.75 -7.30 -5.94
C GLY A 60 1.45 -5.98 -6.22
N MET A 61 1.21 -5.01 -5.35
CA MET A 61 1.97 -3.77 -5.25
C MET A 61 2.56 -3.66 -3.84
N HIS A 62 3.74 -3.07 -3.72
CA HIS A 62 4.38 -2.76 -2.44
C HIS A 62 4.53 -1.26 -2.26
N ALA A 63 4.55 -0.82 -1.00
CA ALA A 63 4.79 0.57 -0.61
C ALA A 63 5.99 0.61 0.35
N VAL A 64 6.99 1.43 0.04
CA VAL A 64 8.24 1.52 0.82
C VAL A 64 8.38 2.90 1.41
N VAL A 65 8.61 2.97 2.72
CA VAL A 65 8.85 4.21 3.47
C VAL A 65 10.14 4.08 4.27
N LYS A 66 10.98 5.13 4.26
CA LYS A 66 12.24 5.13 5.01
C LYS A 66 11.99 5.43 6.48
N LYS A 67 12.51 4.59 7.39
CA LYS A 67 12.36 4.78 8.85
C LYS A 67 12.90 6.12 9.36
N SER A 68 13.91 6.68 8.69
CA SER A 68 14.50 7.97 9.04
C SER A 68 13.57 9.17 8.90
N LEU A 69 12.40 8.99 8.26
CA LEU A 69 11.37 10.02 8.14
C LEU A 69 10.54 10.19 9.41
N PHE A 70 10.58 9.21 10.31
CA PHE A 70 9.89 9.25 11.58
C PHE A 70 10.90 9.61 12.66
N VAL A 71 10.61 10.69 13.40
CA VAL A 71 11.30 10.98 14.66
C VAL A 71 10.90 9.83 15.58
N GLY A 72 11.87 9.04 16.05
CA GLY A 72 11.58 7.89 16.91
C GLY A 72 10.64 8.31 18.02
N SER A 73 9.51 7.61 18.14
CA SER A 73 8.59 7.81 19.25
C SER A 73 9.35 7.49 20.54
N ASP A 74 9.63 8.53 21.33
CA ASP A 74 10.08 8.41 22.72
C ASP A 74 9.05 7.68 23.58
#